data_AF-A0A6A4GSX6-F1
#
_entry.id   AF-A0A6A4GSX6-F1
#
_cell.length_a   1.000
_cell.length_b   1.000
_cell.length_c   1.000
_cell.angle_alpha   90.00
_cell.angle_beta   90.00
_cell.angle_gamma   90.00
#
_symmetry.space_group_name_H-M   'P 1'
#
loop_
_entity.id
_entity.type
_entity.pdbx_description
1 polymer ?
#
loop_
_entity_poly.entity_id
_entity_poly.type
_entity_poly.pdbx_seq_one_letter_code
_entity_poly.pdbx_strand_id
1 'polypeptide(L)'
;MSNVHPPLSWSLLPLAFVAIYFCGSTFASTNFGQCLLDIQAGKFGPNAGVDNFGHPVSNISQATAIPYEICVIACGGDPEPFSWSDFSNQFSAWLLPWLALLSQLPLEPMIISKT
;
A
#
# COMPACT_ATOMS: atom_id res chain seq x y z
N MET A 1 31.82 39.67 22.44
CA MET A 1 30.95 39.29 21.32
C MET A 1 29.76 38.55 21.91
N SER A 2 28.65 39.25 22.14
CA SER A 2 27.50 38.69 22.86
C SER A 2 26.67 37.82 21.92
N ASN A 3 26.58 36.52 22.21
CA ASN A 3 25.69 35.60 21.52
C ASN A 3 24.25 35.90 21.97
N VAL A 4 23.47 36.51 21.08
CA VAL A 4 22.04 36.75 21.26
C VAL A 4 21.32 35.45 20.90
N HIS A 5 20.95 34.64 21.90
CA HIS A 5 19.99 33.57 21.68
C HIS A 5 18.60 34.18 21.52
N PRO A 6 17.89 33.96 20.39
CA PRO A 6 16.54 34.46 20.22
C PRO A 6 15.59 33.80 21.23
N PRO A 7 14.59 34.53 21.76
CA PRO A 7 13.63 33.96 22.70
C PRO A 7 12.83 32.88 21.97
N LEU A 8 12.85 31.66 22.51
CA LEU A 8 12.05 30.55 22.03
C LEU A 8 10.57 30.94 22.16
N SER A 9 9.98 31.39 21.05
CA SER A 9 8.61 31.85 20.98
C SER A 9 7.65 30.68 21.20
N TRP A 10 6.91 30.71 22.31
CA TRP A 10 5.99 29.65 22.74
C TRP A 10 4.93 29.31 21.65
N SER A 11 4.65 30.24 20.73
CA SER A 11 3.73 30.06 19.61
C SER A 11 4.19 29.06 18.54
N LEU A 12 5.46 28.64 18.52
CA LEU A 12 5.98 27.65 17.55
C LEU A 12 5.91 26.20 18.06
N LEU A 13 5.69 26.00 19.36
CA LEU A 13 5.51 24.69 19.98
C LEU A 13 4.37 23.86 19.36
N PRO A 14 3.16 24.40 19.10
CA PRO A 14 2.08 23.60 18.51
C PRO A 14 2.37 23.21 17.06
N LEU A 15 3.03 24.08 16.28
CA LEU A 15 3.45 23.78 14.91
C LEU A 15 4.51 22.67 14.87
N ALA A 16 5.48 22.72 15.77
CA ALA A 16 6.47 21.66 15.93
C ALA A 16 5.82 20.33 16.37
N PHE A 17 4.83 20.39 17.27
CA PHE A 17 4.11 19.20 17.75
C PHE A 17 3.27 18.53 16.66
N VAL A 18 2.58 19.33 15.83
CA VAL A 18 1.82 18.84 14.66
C VAL A 18 2.75 18.21 13.62
N ALA A 19 3.91 18.82 13.35
CA ALA A 19 4.89 18.28 12.41
C ALA A 19 5.50 16.94 12.91
N ILE A 20 5.77 16.82 14.21
CA ILE A 20 6.28 15.58 14.82
C ILE A 20 5.20 14.48 14.82
N TYR A 21 3.93 14.84 15.03
CA TYR A 21 2.81 13.88 15.00
C TYR A 21 2.58 13.30 13.58
N PHE A 22 2.88 14.06 12.53
CA PHE A 22 2.81 13.58 11.14
C PHE A 22 4.05 12.79 10.68
N CYS A 23 5.18 12.88 11.38
CA CYS A 23 6.45 12.26 11.00
C CYS A 23 6.68 10.87 11.67
N GLY A 24 5.59 10.16 11.98
CA GLY A 24 5.62 9.02 12.90
C GLY A 24 5.62 7.61 12.30
N SER A 25 5.73 7.43 10.98
CA SER A 25 5.53 6.11 10.38
C SER A 25 6.50 5.79 9.24
N THR A 26 7.79 5.61 9.56
CA THR A 26 8.68 4.87 8.66
C THR A 26 8.52 3.38 8.97
N PHE A 27 7.59 2.72 8.28
CA PHE A 27 7.56 1.26 8.27
C PHE A 27 8.73 0.76 7.41
N ALA A 28 9.51 -0.20 7.92
CA ALA A 28 10.36 -1.00 7.05
C ALA A 28 9.42 -1.76 6.11
N SER A 29 9.38 -1.32 4.86
CA SER A 29 8.47 -1.81 3.85
C SER A 29 9.27 -2.64 2.85
N THR A 30 8.83 -3.88 2.66
CA THR A 30 9.27 -4.72 1.55
C THR A 30 8.31 -4.54 0.40
N ASN A 31 8.82 -4.03 -0.72
CA ASN A 31 8.10 -4.04 -1.99
C ASN A 31 8.22 -5.41 -2.66
N PHE A 32 7.19 -6.24 -2.55
CA PHE A 32 7.21 -7.60 -3.11
C PHE A 32 7.31 -7.61 -4.64
N GLY A 33 6.74 -6.61 -5.31
CA GLY A 33 6.88 -6.44 -6.75
C GLY A 33 8.33 -6.23 -7.17
N GLN A 34 9.02 -5.32 -6.47
CA GLN A 34 10.44 -5.04 -6.71
C GLN A 34 11.33 -6.23 -6.31
N CYS A 35 10.99 -6.93 -5.23
CA CYS A 35 11.73 -8.12 -4.83
C CYS A 35 11.64 -9.24 -5.88
N LEU A 36 10.46 -9.45 -6.46
CA LEU A 36 10.28 -10.43 -7.53
C LEU A 36 11.08 -10.06 -8.79
N LEU A 37 11.13 -8.78 -9.16
CA LEU A 37 11.99 -8.29 -10.25
C LEU A 37 13.48 -8.53 -9.95
N ASP A 38 13.91 -8.32 -8.72
CA ASP A 38 15.29 -8.57 -8.29
C ASP A 38 15.66 -10.06 -8.36
N ILE A 39 14.70 -10.95 -8.06
CA ILE A 39 14.87 -12.40 -8.20
C ILE A 39 14.94 -12.78 -9.68
N GLN A 40 14.05 -12.25 -10.53
CA GLN A 40 14.08 -12.45 -11.98
C GLN A 40 15.37 -11.92 -12.64
N ALA A 41 16.00 -10.91 -12.03
CA ALA A 41 17.31 -10.39 -12.42
C ALA A 41 18.49 -11.28 -11.95
N GLY A 42 18.22 -12.34 -11.19
CA GLY A 42 19.21 -13.34 -10.78
C GLY A 42 20.03 -12.98 -9.54
N LYS A 43 19.64 -11.97 -8.75
CA LYS A 43 20.37 -11.56 -7.53
C LYS A 43 20.49 -12.67 -6.48
N PHE A 44 19.57 -13.63 -6.46
CA PHE A 44 19.48 -14.70 -5.45
C PHE A 44 19.81 -16.09 -6.01
N GLY A 45 20.34 -16.16 -7.22
CA GLY A 45 20.71 -17.41 -7.90
C GLY A 45 19.60 -17.98 -8.81
N PRO A 46 19.94 -18.98 -9.64
CA PRO A 46 19.04 -19.48 -10.70
C PRO A 46 17.84 -20.29 -10.18
N ASN A 47 17.90 -20.78 -8.94
CA ASN A 47 16.88 -21.65 -8.34
C ASN A 47 15.94 -20.90 -7.38
N ALA A 48 16.05 -19.57 -7.31
CA ALA A 48 15.28 -18.75 -6.36
C ALA A 48 13.81 -18.57 -6.76
N GLY A 49 13.43 -18.95 -7.98
CA GLY A 49 12.09 -18.73 -8.53
C GLY A 49 11.46 -20.01 -9.06
N VAL A 50 10.13 -20.04 -9.02
CA VAL A 50 9.28 -21.16 -9.46
C VAL A 50 8.14 -20.64 -10.35
N ASP A 51 7.45 -21.54 -11.02
CA ASP A 51 6.20 -21.23 -11.72
C ASP A 51 5.00 -21.18 -10.75
N ASN A 52 3.82 -20.81 -11.25
CA ASN A 52 2.58 -20.77 -10.45
C ASN A 52 2.13 -22.16 -9.94
N PHE A 53 2.76 -23.23 -10.41
CA PHE A 53 2.51 -24.61 -9.98
C PHE A 53 3.56 -25.09 -8.96
N GLY A 54 4.56 -24.27 -8.64
CA GLY A 54 5.65 -24.59 -7.72
C GLY A 54 6.80 -25.37 -8.34
N HIS A 55 6.87 -25.50 -9.67
CA HIS A 55 8.00 -26.14 -10.34
C HIS A 55 9.16 -25.17 -10.56
N PRO A 56 10.42 -25.62 -10.43
CA PRO A 56 11.58 -24.80 -10.74
C PRO A 56 11.57 -24.41 -12.22
N VAL A 57 11.80 -23.13 -12.50
CA VAL A 57 11.91 -22.62 -13.86
C VAL A 57 13.34 -22.82 -14.38
N SER A 58 13.47 -23.15 -15.68
CA SER A 58 14.78 -23.29 -16.33
C SER A 58 15.49 -21.95 -16.52
N ASN A 59 14.72 -20.86 -16.60
CA ASN A 59 15.22 -19.49 -16.68
C ASN A 59 14.56 -18.65 -15.59
N ILE A 60 15.38 -18.09 -14.71
CA ILE A 60 14.90 -17.31 -13.55
C ILE A 60 14.09 -16.08 -13.97
N SER A 61 14.34 -15.50 -15.14
CA SER A 61 13.56 -14.36 -15.65
C SER A 61 12.12 -14.73 -16.02
N GLN A 62 11.79 -16.03 -16.09
CA GLN A 62 10.43 -16.52 -16.29
C GLN A 62 9.74 -16.96 -15.00
N ALA A 63 10.38 -16.79 -13.83
CA ALA A 63 9.78 -17.10 -12.55
C ALA A 63 8.54 -16.23 -12.31
N THR A 64 7.39 -16.86 -12.09
CA THR A 64 6.13 -16.15 -11.76
C THR A 64 5.83 -16.20 -10.28
N ALA A 65 6.53 -17.05 -9.52
CA ALA A 65 6.36 -17.23 -8.09
C ALA A 65 7.71 -17.52 -7.42
N ILE A 66 7.73 -17.45 -6.09
CA ILE A 66 8.91 -17.64 -5.24
C ILE A 66 8.50 -18.57 -4.10
N PRO A 67 9.26 -19.63 -3.79
CA PRO A 67 8.97 -20.46 -2.62
C PRO A 67 9.12 -19.63 -1.34
N TYR A 68 8.20 -19.82 -0.39
CA TYR A 68 8.08 -18.95 0.80
C TYR A 68 9.39 -18.81 1.58
N GLU A 69 10.13 -19.91 1.75
CA GLU A 69 11.44 -19.91 2.42
C GLU A 69 12.46 -18.98 1.77
N ILE A 70 12.49 -18.93 0.43
CA ILE A 70 13.36 -18.02 -0.32
C ILE A 70 12.81 -16.59 -0.27
N CYS A 71 11.50 -16.41 -0.29
CA CYS A 71 10.87 -15.10 -0.15
C CYS A 71 11.24 -14.42 1.18
N VAL A 72 11.21 -15.16 2.30
CA VAL A 72 11.60 -14.61 3.60
C VAL A 72 13.09 -14.22 3.64
N ILE A 73 13.95 -15.00 2.98
CA ILE A 73 15.39 -14.71 2.92
C ILE A 73 15.69 -13.52 1.98
N ALA A 74 15.01 -13.46 0.84
CA ALA A 74 15.28 -12.48 -0.22
C ALA A 74 14.56 -11.14 0.00
N CYS A 75 13.30 -11.21 0.42
CA CYS A 75 12.40 -10.07 0.56
C CYS A 75 12.16 -9.68 2.02
N GLY A 76 12.43 -10.57 2.98
CA GLY A 76 12.09 -10.37 4.39
C GLY A 76 10.75 -10.99 4.77
N GLY A 77 10.50 -11.08 6.08
CA GLY A 77 9.28 -11.68 6.64
C GLY A 77 8.17 -10.67 6.97
N ASP A 78 8.44 -9.38 6.82
CA ASP A 78 7.49 -8.33 7.16
C ASP A 78 6.44 -8.15 6.04
N PRO A 79 5.18 -7.85 6.39
CA PRO A 79 4.15 -7.56 5.41
C PRO A 79 4.43 -6.26 4.66
N GLU A 80 4.09 -6.22 3.37
CA GLU A 80 4.07 -5.00 2.57
C GLU A 80 3.18 -3.93 3.25
N PRO A 81 3.60 -2.66 3.27
CA PRO A 81 2.82 -1.58 3.86
C PRO A 81 1.45 -1.50 3.21
N PHE A 82 0.43 -1.41 4.06
CA PHE A 82 -0.91 -1.20 3.60
C PHE A 82 -1.04 0.19 2.94
N SER A 83 -1.38 0.21 1.65
CA SER A 83 -1.63 1.42 0.89
C SER A 83 -3.11 1.78 0.91
N TRP A 84 -3.48 2.74 1.74
CA TRP A 84 -4.86 3.25 1.79
C TRP A 84 -5.30 3.86 0.46
N SER A 85 -4.40 4.52 -0.28
CA SER A 85 -4.72 5.06 -1.60
C SER A 85 -5.10 3.96 -2.58
N ASP A 86 -4.37 2.85 -2.62
CA ASP A 86 -4.65 1.75 -3.55
C ASP A 86 -5.94 1.02 -3.20
N PHE A 87 -6.19 0.80 -1.90
CA PHE A 87 -7.44 0.24 -1.42
C PHE A 87 -8.64 1.15 -1.72
N SER A 88 -8.56 2.43 -1.33
CA SER A 88 -9.67 3.38 -1.46
C SER A 88 -10.04 3.65 -2.92
N ASN A 89 -9.05 3.70 -3.82
CA ASN A 89 -9.29 3.84 -5.26
C ASN A 89 -10.06 2.63 -5.82
N GLN A 90 -9.59 1.41 -5.55
CA GLN A 90 -10.25 0.20 -6.05
C GLN A 90 -11.63 0.01 -5.43
N PHE A 91 -11.75 0.24 -4.12
CA PHE A 91 -13.02 0.18 -3.42
C PHE A 91 -14.02 1.20 -3.96
N SER A 92 -13.59 2.43 -4.22
CA SER A 92 -14.45 3.46 -4.81
C SER A 92 -14.84 3.12 -6.25
N ALA A 93 -13.91 2.62 -7.06
CA ALA A 93 -14.20 2.17 -8.42
C ALA A 93 -15.23 1.03 -8.45
N TRP A 94 -15.20 0.15 -7.45
CA TRP A 94 -16.22 -0.89 -7.28
C TRP A 94 -17.53 -0.35 -6.70
N LEU A 95 -17.48 0.52 -5.69
CA LEU A 95 -18.66 1.00 -4.94
C LEU A 95 -19.48 2.05 -5.70
N LEU A 96 -18.84 2.98 -6.40
CA LEU A 96 -19.49 4.11 -7.05
C LEU A 96 -20.57 3.67 -8.08
N PRO A 97 -20.35 2.65 -8.93
CA PRO A 97 -21.40 2.13 -9.81
C PRO A 97 -22.62 1.61 -9.05
N TRP A 98 -22.44 0.90 -7.93
CA TRP A 98 -23.54 0.39 -7.12
C TRP A 98 -24.32 1.52 -6.44
N LEU A 99 -23.62 2.53 -5.93
CA LEU A 99 -24.29 3.72 -5.37
C LEU A 99 -25.04 4.51 -6.43
N ALA A 100 -24.49 4.62 -7.64
CA ALA A 100 -25.17 5.26 -8.76
C ALA A 100 -26.45 4.50 -9.14
N LEU A 101 -26.41 3.17 -9.20
CA LEU A 101 -27.60 2.34 -9.43
C LEU A 101 -28.64 2.52 -8.32
N LEU A 102 -28.23 2.52 -7.05
CA LEU A 102 -29.14 2.74 -5.92
C LEU A 102 -29.79 4.14 -5.95
N SER A 103 -29.06 5.16 -6.37
CA SER A 103 -29.60 6.52 -6.50
C SER A 103 -30.62 6.67 -7.64
N GLN A 104 -30.56 5.75 -8.61
CA GLN A 104 -31.47 5.70 -9.76
C GLN A 104 -32.72 4.86 -9.50
N LEU A 105 -32.79 4.10 -8.40
CA LEU A 105 -34.06 3.49 -8.00
C LEU A 105 -35.05 4.63 -7.72
N PRO A 106 -36.25 4.63 -8.34
CA PRO A 106 -37.28 5.55 -7.95
C PRO A 106 -37.65 5.26 -6.50
N LEU A 107 -37.19 6.12 -5.59
CA LEU A 107 -37.88 6.34 -4.34
C LEU A 107 -39.18 7.03 -4.73
N GLU A 108 -40.13 6.28 -5.26
CA GLU A 108 -41.49 6.77 -5.38
C GLU A 108 -41.97 6.92 -3.93
N PRO A 109 -42.13 8.13 -3.35
CA PRO A 109 -43.29 8.27 -2.51
C PRO A 109 -44.44 7.98 -3.46
N MET A 110 -45.03 6.81 -3.30
CA MET A 110 -46.43 6.57 -3.64
C MET A 110 -47.18 7.76 -3.02
N ILE A 111 -47.32 8.85 -3.78
CA ILE A 111 -48.31 9.88 -3.47
C ILE A 111 -49.61 9.12 -3.65
N ILE A 112 -50.14 8.71 -2.50
CA ILE A 112 -51.48 8.14 -2.34
C ILE A 112 -52.38 8.86 -3.34
N SER A 113 -52.90 8.09 -4.29
CA SER A 113 -53.94 8.53 -5.23
C SER A 113 -54.97 9.31 -4.43
N LYS A 114 -54.96 10.63 -4.61
CA LYS A 114 -55.89 11.52 -3.92
C LYS A 114 -57.27 11.15 -4.45
N THR A 115 -58.06 10.53 -3.57
CA THR A 115 -59.49 10.24 -3.74
C THR A 115 -60.26 11.52 -4.02
#